data_AF-G2RH77-F1
#
_entry.id   AF-G2RH77-F1
#
_cell.length_a   1.000
_cell.length_b   1.000
_cell.length_c   1.000
_cell.angle_alpha   90.00
_cell.angle_beta   90.00
_cell.angle_gamma   90.00
#
_symmetry.space_group_name_H-M   'P 1'
#
loop_
_entity.id
_entity.type
_entity.pdbx_description
1 polymer ?
#
loop_
_entity_poly.entity_id
_entity_poly.type
_entity_poly.pdbx_seq_one_letter_code
_entity_poly.pdbx_strand_id
1 'polypeptide(L)'
;MLRKAKDCRLAVLVNLPFSAPRDVHRQWPLKLLGSPLAVAVSVNSLMAVKALLDLGADPFLPVYDGIQFQPGDPRQQWTAFHIAAKYHCGDILQYLVEHTDTSKQLGLSALGCALAFSTSLERLAMHGPRRTKQLDRTIQIIQGIQSLAVMTSNGMT
;
A
#
# COMPACT_ATOMS: atom_id res chain seq x y z
N MET A 1 5.33 -5.62 32.78
CA MET A 1 3.95 -5.70 32.23
C MET A 1 3.46 -4.42 31.54
N LEU A 2 3.87 -3.21 31.94
CA LEU A 2 3.43 -1.93 31.34
C LEU A 2 3.89 -1.66 29.89
N ARG A 3 5.03 -2.21 29.42
CA ARG A 3 5.50 -2.04 28.03
C ARG A 3 4.59 -2.75 27.02
N LYS A 4 4.30 -4.04 27.26
CA LYS A 4 3.44 -4.88 26.39
C LYS A 4 2.04 -4.30 26.13
N ALA A 5 1.46 -3.60 27.11
CA ALA A 5 0.15 -2.95 26.97
C ALA A 5 0.20 -1.63 26.17
N LYS A 6 1.32 -0.88 26.25
CA LYS A 6 1.57 0.29 25.39
C LYS A 6 1.84 -0.13 23.95
N ASP A 7 2.62 -1.19 23.77
CA ASP A 7 2.95 -1.74 22.44
C ASP A 7 1.68 -2.22 21.72
N CYS A 8 0.74 -2.85 22.44
CA CYS A 8 -0.53 -3.30 21.87
C CYS A 8 -1.45 -2.12 21.44
N ARG A 9 -1.49 -1.03 22.21
CA ARG A 9 -2.29 0.16 21.83
C ARG A 9 -1.70 0.90 20.64
N LEU A 10 -0.37 1.01 20.55
CA LEU A 10 0.29 1.64 19.42
C LEU A 10 0.07 0.84 18.13
N ALA A 11 0.20 -0.49 18.19
CA ALA A 11 -0.08 -1.37 17.07
C ALA A 11 -1.51 -1.19 16.52
N VAL A 12 -2.51 -1.03 17.39
CA VAL A 12 -3.88 -0.74 16.93
C VAL A 12 -3.95 0.61 16.19
N LEU A 13 -3.34 1.66 16.75
CA LEU A 13 -3.42 3.00 16.16
C LEU A 13 -2.69 3.11 14.82
N VAL A 14 -1.55 2.45 14.64
CA VAL A 14 -0.80 2.50 13.37
C VAL A 14 -1.48 1.73 12.23
N ASN A 15 -2.47 0.89 12.56
CA ASN A 15 -3.25 0.10 11.61
C ASN A 15 -4.58 0.73 11.21
N LEU A 16 -5.07 1.73 11.96
CA LEU A 16 -6.36 2.33 11.68
C LEU A 16 -6.29 3.27 10.46
N PRO A 17 -7.11 3.04 9.41
CA PRO A 17 -7.23 4.00 8.31
C PRO A 17 -7.94 5.28 8.75
N PHE A 18 -7.61 6.39 8.10
CA PHE A 18 -8.40 7.61 8.27
C PHE A 18 -9.80 7.42 7.66
N SER A 19 -10.84 7.56 8.50
CA SER A 19 -12.25 7.47 8.05
C SER A 19 -12.65 8.60 7.10
N ALA A 20 -11.90 9.71 7.08
CA ALA A 20 -12.10 10.83 6.17
C ALA A 20 -10.74 11.37 5.67
N PRO A 21 -10.67 11.91 4.45
CA PRO A 21 -9.46 12.57 3.96
C PRO A 21 -9.00 13.66 4.93
N ARG A 22 -7.69 13.68 5.24
CA ARG A 22 -7.09 14.70 6.13
C ARG A 22 -6.32 15.72 5.30
N ASP A 23 -6.71 16.98 5.39
CA ASP A 23 -5.94 18.07 4.78
C ASP A 23 -4.62 18.24 5.54
N VAL A 24 -3.50 18.18 4.82
CA VAL A 24 -2.17 18.42 5.43
C VAL A 24 -1.98 19.90 5.73
N HIS A 25 -2.44 20.76 4.80
CA HIS A 25 -2.31 22.20 4.92
C HIS A 25 -3.42 22.90 4.12
N ARG A 26 -3.95 24.02 4.63
CA ARG A 26 -5.08 24.73 3.99
C ARG A 26 -4.79 25.26 2.59
N GLN A 27 -3.53 25.52 2.28
CA GLN A 27 -3.11 26.05 0.98
C GLN A 27 -2.63 24.96 0.02
N TRP A 28 -2.49 23.71 0.47
CA TRP A 28 -2.01 22.62 -0.36
C TRP A 28 -3.16 21.63 -0.57
N PRO A 29 -3.50 21.27 -1.82
CA PRO A 29 -4.58 20.33 -2.10
C PRO A 29 -4.24 18.88 -1.70
N LEU A 30 -3.20 18.67 -0.90
CA LEU A 30 -2.76 17.36 -0.45
C LEU A 30 -3.67 16.86 0.67
N LYS A 31 -4.45 15.82 0.33
CA LYS A 31 -5.30 15.09 1.27
C LYS A 31 -4.71 13.71 1.52
N LEU A 32 -4.49 13.37 2.79
CA LEU A 32 -4.05 12.04 3.18
C LEU A 32 -5.27 11.14 3.32
N LEU A 33 -5.17 9.95 2.74
CA LEU A 33 -6.20 8.93 2.78
C LEU A 33 -5.58 7.57 3.07
N GLY A 34 -6.28 6.78 3.88
CA GLY A 34 -5.92 5.42 4.22
C GLY A 34 -5.14 5.27 5.53
N SER A 35 -4.51 4.11 5.75
CA SER A 35 -3.72 3.82 6.94
C SER A 35 -2.40 4.60 6.95
N PRO A 36 -1.80 4.85 8.13
CA PRO A 36 -0.47 5.44 8.24
C PRO A 36 0.56 4.76 7.33
N LEU A 37 0.53 3.43 7.25
CA LEU A 37 1.41 2.65 6.38
C LEU A 37 1.16 2.94 4.90
N ALA A 38 -0.10 3.01 4.46
CA ALA A 38 -0.44 3.36 3.09
C ALA A 38 0.03 4.76 2.70
N VAL A 39 -0.09 5.72 3.62
CA VAL A 39 0.42 7.08 3.43
C VAL A 39 1.94 7.08 3.29
N ALA A 40 2.67 6.33 4.13
CA ALA A 40 4.11 6.21 4.02
C ALA A 40 4.56 5.62 2.66
N VAL A 41 3.82 4.63 2.15
CA VAL A 41 4.06 4.04 0.83
C VAL A 41 3.75 5.03 -0.30
N SER A 42 2.65 5.79 -0.20
CA SER A 42 2.23 6.72 -1.25
C SER A 42 3.14 7.93 -1.42
N VAL A 43 3.90 8.29 -0.37
CA VAL A 43 4.98 9.29 -0.45
C VAL A 43 6.36 8.67 -0.74
N ASN A 44 6.40 7.38 -1.09
CA ASN A 44 7.60 6.60 -1.39
C ASN A 44 8.70 6.70 -0.30
N SER A 45 8.30 6.71 0.98
CA SER A 45 9.23 6.80 2.11
C SER A 45 9.51 5.43 2.72
N LEU A 46 10.55 4.75 2.22
CA LEU A 46 10.98 3.46 2.75
C LEU A 46 11.32 3.54 4.24
N MET A 47 11.93 4.64 4.70
CA MET A 47 12.24 4.82 6.12
C MET A 47 10.99 4.86 7.00
N ALA A 48 9.94 5.58 6.57
CA ALA A 48 8.69 5.64 7.31
C ALA A 48 7.97 4.28 7.31
N VAL A 49 8.02 3.55 6.19
CA VAL A 49 7.49 2.18 6.12
C VAL A 49 8.17 1.28 7.15
N LYS A 50 9.52 1.28 7.19
CA LYS A 50 10.29 0.50 8.17
C LYS A 50 9.88 0.83 9.61
N ALA A 51 9.87 2.12 9.94
CA ALA A 51 9.50 2.58 11.28
C ALA A 51 8.06 2.18 11.66
N LEU A 52 7.11 2.23 10.73
CA LEU A 52 5.73 1.82 11.00
C LEU A 52 5.58 0.31 11.19
N LEU A 53 6.30 -0.51 10.41
CA LEU A 53 6.32 -1.96 10.62
C LEU A 53 6.96 -2.30 11.98
N ASP A 54 8.04 -1.63 12.37
CA ASP A 54 8.67 -1.80 13.68
C ASP A 54 7.73 -1.42 14.84
N LEU A 55 6.79 -0.50 14.59
CA LEU A 55 5.71 -0.13 15.54
C LEU A 55 4.50 -1.07 15.51
N GLY A 56 4.52 -2.12 14.68
CA GLY A 56 3.45 -3.13 14.58
C GLY A 56 2.37 -2.83 13.54
N ALA A 57 2.65 -2.00 12.53
CA ALA A 57 1.77 -1.89 11.38
C ALA A 57 1.74 -3.22 10.61
N ASP A 58 0.53 -3.68 10.28
CA ASP A 58 0.27 -4.90 9.53
C ASP A 58 0.06 -4.54 8.04
N PRO A 59 0.97 -4.95 7.14
CA PRO A 59 0.88 -4.63 5.72
C PRO A 59 -0.23 -5.39 4.98
N PHE A 60 -0.88 -6.36 5.62
CA PHE A 60 -1.96 -7.16 5.04
C PHE A 60 -3.36 -6.63 5.36
N LEU A 61 -3.48 -5.65 6.25
CA LEU A 61 -4.78 -5.05 6.55
C LEU A 61 -5.25 -4.13 5.41
N PRO A 62 -6.58 -4.00 5.22
CA PRO A 62 -7.14 -3.01 4.32
C PRO A 62 -6.65 -1.60 4.66
N VAL A 63 -6.13 -0.91 3.65
CA VAL A 63 -5.57 0.44 3.82
C VAL A 63 -6.63 1.52 3.84
N TYR A 64 -7.83 1.25 3.35
CA TYR A 64 -8.93 2.22 3.30
C TYR A 64 -10.04 1.82 4.27
N ASP A 65 -10.78 2.82 4.73
CA ASP A 65 -11.97 2.59 5.55
C ASP A 65 -13.06 1.94 4.67
N GLY A 66 -13.86 1.03 5.24
CA GLY A 66 -14.86 0.25 4.50
C GLY A 66 -15.96 1.10 3.85
N ILE A 67 -16.16 2.33 4.30
CA ILE A 67 -17.15 3.27 3.72
C ILE A 67 -16.60 4.09 2.56
N GLN A 68 -15.30 4.01 2.30
CA GLN A 68 -14.59 4.95 1.42
C GLN A 68 -14.74 4.61 -0.06
N PHE A 69 -15.00 3.34 -0.37
CA PHE A 69 -15.28 2.84 -1.72
C PHE A 69 -16.57 2.02 -1.70
N GLN A 70 -17.28 1.98 -2.83
CA GLN A 70 -18.53 1.24 -2.95
C GLN A 70 -18.30 -0.27 -2.86
N PRO A 71 -19.26 -1.05 -2.35
CA PRO A 71 -19.19 -2.51 -2.34
C PRO A 71 -18.83 -3.08 -3.71
N GLY A 72 -17.84 -3.96 -3.74
CA GLY A 72 -17.33 -4.55 -4.97
C GLY A 72 -16.21 -3.75 -5.65
N ASP A 73 -15.88 -2.54 -5.21
CA ASP A 73 -14.66 -1.87 -5.68
C ASP A 73 -13.43 -2.65 -5.20
N PRO A 74 -12.48 -3.03 -6.09
CA PRO A 74 -11.29 -3.79 -5.67
C PRO A 74 -10.47 -3.06 -4.60
N ARG A 75 -10.56 -1.72 -4.53
CA ARG A 75 -9.84 -0.90 -3.56
C ARG A 75 -10.27 -1.15 -2.12
N GLN A 76 -11.44 -1.75 -1.89
CA GLN A 76 -11.86 -2.13 -0.53
C GLN A 76 -10.92 -3.17 0.11
N GLN A 77 -10.29 -4.02 -0.71
CA GLN A 77 -9.38 -5.07 -0.24
C GLN A 77 -7.91 -4.67 -0.38
N TRP A 78 -7.63 -3.44 -0.77
CA TRP A 78 -6.26 -3.01 -0.99
C TRP A 78 -5.48 -2.95 0.30
N THR A 79 -4.26 -3.45 0.22
CA THR A 79 -3.29 -3.52 1.31
C THR A 79 -2.09 -2.63 1.00
N ALA A 80 -1.08 -2.59 1.88
CA ALA A 80 0.15 -1.83 1.61
C ALA A 80 0.84 -2.27 0.31
N PHE A 81 0.76 -3.56 -0.03
CA PHE A 81 1.26 -4.12 -1.29
C PHE A 81 0.58 -3.50 -2.52
N HIS A 82 -0.74 -3.33 -2.47
CA HIS A 82 -1.50 -2.73 -3.57
C HIS A 82 -1.14 -1.25 -3.75
N ILE A 83 -0.88 -0.52 -2.67
CA ILE A 83 -0.44 0.88 -2.75
C ILE A 83 0.97 0.97 -3.33
N ALA A 84 1.89 0.09 -2.94
CA ALA A 84 3.23 0.03 -3.50
C ALA A 84 3.19 -0.34 -4.99
N ALA A 85 2.33 -1.30 -5.36
CA ALA A 85 2.08 -1.66 -6.74
C ALA A 85 1.47 -0.50 -7.54
N LYS A 86 0.44 0.20 -7.03
CA LYS A 86 -0.16 1.37 -7.68
C LYS A 86 0.88 2.42 -8.04
N TYR A 87 1.75 2.75 -7.09
CA TYR A 87 2.72 3.83 -7.25
C TYR A 87 4.07 3.40 -7.84
N HIS A 88 4.21 2.12 -8.24
CA HIS A 88 5.45 1.54 -8.78
C HIS A 88 6.63 1.68 -7.80
N CYS A 89 6.38 1.58 -6.49
CA CYS A 89 7.38 1.69 -5.44
C CYS A 89 8.13 0.36 -5.27
N GLY A 90 8.92 -0.03 -6.28
CA GLY A 90 9.59 -1.34 -6.33
C GLY A 90 10.45 -1.67 -5.11
N ASP A 91 11.17 -0.69 -4.56
CA ASP A 91 12.03 -0.90 -3.38
C ASP A 91 11.22 -1.15 -2.11
N ILE A 92 10.09 -0.45 -1.95
CA ILE A 92 9.16 -0.66 -0.84
C ILE A 92 8.44 -1.99 -0.98
N LEU A 93 7.97 -2.32 -2.19
CA LEU A 93 7.30 -3.59 -2.44
C LEU A 93 8.23 -4.76 -2.16
N GLN A 94 9.48 -4.71 -2.63
CA GLN A 94 10.51 -5.71 -2.33
C GLN A 94 10.69 -5.86 -0.82
N TYR A 95 10.83 -4.75 -0.10
CA TYR A 95 11.01 -4.77 1.34
C TYR A 95 9.83 -5.45 2.06
N LEU A 96 8.60 -5.13 1.67
CA LEU A 96 7.40 -5.77 2.21
C LEU A 96 7.40 -7.28 1.95
N VAL A 97 7.80 -7.73 0.75
CA VAL A 97 7.89 -9.16 0.41
C VAL A 97 8.92 -9.88 1.28
N GLU A 98 10.10 -9.30 1.45
CA GLU A 98 11.20 -9.91 2.21
C GLU A 98 10.94 -10.00 3.71
N HIS A 99 10.10 -9.11 4.25
CA HIS A 99 9.89 -8.95 5.70
C HIS A 99 8.49 -9.42 6.16
N THR A 100 7.78 -10.17 5.31
CA THR A 100 6.46 -10.71 5.64
C THR A 100 6.31 -12.17 5.24
N ASP A 101 5.28 -12.82 5.79
CA ASP A 101 5.03 -14.25 5.57
C ASP A 101 4.53 -14.53 4.13
N THR A 102 5.24 -15.39 3.41
CA THR A 102 4.88 -15.82 2.05
C THR A 102 3.49 -16.46 1.96
N SER A 103 3.04 -17.18 3.00
CA SER A 103 1.70 -17.79 3.01
C SER A 103 0.59 -16.74 3.00
N LYS A 104 0.80 -15.61 3.69
CA LYS A 104 -0.13 -14.48 3.66
C LYS A 104 -0.08 -13.72 2.34
N GLN A 105 1.09 -13.65 1.71
CA GLN A 105 1.26 -13.02 0.38
C GLN A 105 0.43 -13.73 -0.69
N LEU A 106 0.32 -15.06 -0.64
CA LEU A 106 -0.54 -15.85 -1.54
C LEU A 106 -2.04 -15.54 -1.38
N GLY A 107 -2.46 -15.01 -0.23
CA GLY A 107 -3.84 -14.59 0.03
C GLY A 107 -4.18 -13.18 -0.46
N LEU A 108 -3.22 -12.44 -1.05
CA LEU A 108 -3.47 -11.10 -1.57
C LEU A 108 -4.38 -11.17 -2.80
N SER A 109 -5.31 -10.23 -2.92
CA SER A 109 -6.07 -10.01 -4.15
C SER A 109 -5.14 -9.60 -5.33
N ALA A 110 -5.69 -9.57 -6.54
CA ALA A 110 -4.95 -9.29 -7.77
C ALA A 110 -4.12 -7.99 -7.71
N LEU A 111 -2.81 -8.12 -7.45
CA LEU A 111 -1.89 -6.98 -7.34
C LEU A 111 -1.68 -6.28 -8.68
N GLY A 112 -1.73 -7.05 -9.79
CA GLY A 112 -1.57 -6.54 -11.15
C GLY A 112 -2.53 -5.41 -11.48
N CYS A 113 -3.79 -5.54 -11.06
CA CYS A 113 -4.83 -4.52 -11.23
C CYS A 113 -4.40 -3.14 -10.70
N ALA A 114 -3.66 -3.09 -9.59
CA ALA A 114 -3.27 -1.83 -8.97
C ALA A 114 -2.34 -0.99 -9.85
N LEU A 115 -1.55 -1.60 -10.73
CA LEU A 115 -0.56 -0.92 -11.60
C LEU A 115 -1.19 0.18 -12.47
N ALA A 116 -2.47 0.03 -12.83
CA ALA A 116 -3.20 0.96 -13.70
C ALA A 116 -3.77 2.19 -12.97
N PHE A 117 -3.78 2.21 -11.64
CA PHE A 117 -4.50 3.23 -10.86
C PHE A 117 -3.72 4.52 -10.60
N SER A 118 -2.43 4.59 -10.90
CA SER A 118 -1.68 5.85 -10.88
C SER A 118 -1.77 6.56 -12.22
N THR A 119 -1.88 7.87 -12.20
CA THR A 119 -1.73 8.74 -13.37
C THR A 119 -0.27 8.80 -13.83
N SER A 120 -0.04 9.19 -15.09
CA SER A 120 1.32 9.43 -15.60
C SER A 120 2.04 10.56 -14.85
N LEU A 121 1.30 11.56 -14.36
CA LEU A 121 1.84 12.66 -13.57
C LEU A 121 2.34 12.18 -12.21
N GLU A 122 1.55 11.39 -11.48
CA GLU A 122 1.96 10.82 -10.18
C GLU A 122 3.25 10.00 -10.33
N ARG A 123 3.35 9.16 -11.36
CA ARG A 123 4.55 8.35 -11.64
C ARG A 123 5.76 9.21 -12.00
N LEU A 124 5.56 10.24 -12.80
CA LEU A 124 6.62 11.17 -13.17
C LEU A 124 7.11 11.95 -11.96
N ALA A 125 6.20 12.44 -11.11
CA ALA A 125 6.54 13.16 -9.89
C ALA A 125 7.32 12.26 -8.91
N MET A 126 6.91 11.00 -8.79
CA MET A 126 7.52 10.07 -7.83
C MET A 126 8.88 9.55 -8.27
N HIS A 127 9.04 9.19 -9.56
CA HIS A 127 10.22 8.46 -10.05
C HIS A 127 11.05 9.25 -11.06
N GLY A 128 10.52 10.35 -11.59
CA GLY A 128 11.16 11.16 -12.62
C GLY A 128 11.50 10.33 -13.88
N PRO A 129 12.75 10.40 -14.36
CA PRO A 129 13.22 9.60 -15.49
C PRO A 129 13.19 8.08 -15.25
N ARG A 130 13.16 7.63 -13.99
CA ARG A 130 13.27 6.20 -13.64
C ARG A 130 11.93 5.46 -13.65
N ARG A 131 10.82 6.12 -14.00
CA ARG A 131 9.46 5.56 -13.92
C ARG A 131 9.30 4.21 -14.63
N THR A 132 9.88 4.03 -15.83
CA THR A 132 9.79 2.76 -16.57
C THR A 132 10.54 1.66 -15.85
N LYS A 133 11.77 1.94 -15.41
CA LYS A 133 12.58 0.97 -14.63
C LYS A 133 11.87 0.55 -13.34
N GLN A 134 11.19 1.48 -12.67
CA GLN A 134 10.45 1.19 -11.45
C GLN A 134 9.20 0.36 -11.72
N LEU A 135 8.46 0.65 -12.81
CA LEU A 135 7.37 -0.20 -13.28
C LEU A 135 7.85 -1.62 -13.57
N ASP A 136 8.91 -1.79 -14.37
CA ASP A 136 9.44 -3.11 -14.73
C ASP A 136 9.83 -3.90 -13.48
N ARG A 137 10.50 -3.23 -12.53
CA ARG A 137 10.85 -3.83 -11.24
C ARG A 137 9.61 -4.23 -10.44
N THR A 138 8.61 -3.36 -10.34
CA THR A 138 7.35 -3.67 -9.65
C THR A 138 6.66 -4.89 -10.28
N ILE A 139 6.60 -4.97 -11.61
CA ILE A 139 6.01 -6.10 -12.33
C ILE A 139 6.77 -7.40 -12.00
N GLN A 140 8.09 -7.39 -12.06
CA GLN A 140 8.92 -8.56 -11.73
C GLN A 140 8.66 -9.07 -10.31
N ILE A 141 8.54 -8.16 -9.34
CA ILE A 141 8.24 -8.54 -7.95
C ILE A 141 6.83 -9.13 -7.83
N ILE A 142 5.82 -8.51 -8.47
CA ILE A 142 4.45 -9.04 -8.47
C ILE A 142 4.41 -10.45 -9.06
N GLN A 143 5.10 -10.70 -10.18
CA GLN A 143 5.20 -12.01 -10.82
C GLN A 143 5.83 -13.08 -9.90
N GLY A 144 6.71 -12.68 -8.97
CA GLY A 144 7.26 -13.56 -7.94
C GLY A 144 6.26 -13.94 -6.84
N ILE A 145 5.17 -13.17 -6.66
CA ILE A 145 4.14 -13.41 -5.66
C ILE A 145 2.94 -14.13 -6.27
N GLN A 146 2.47 -13.67 -7.43
CA GLN A 146 1.28 -14.18 -8.11
C GLN A 146 1.36 -14.00 -9.63
N SER A 147 0.59 -14.79 -10.38
CA SER A 147 0.44 -14.61 -11.83
C SER A 147 -0.24 -13.28 -12.14
N LEU A 148 0.23 -12.57 -13.18
CA LEU A 148 -0.43 -11.34 -13.66
C LEU A 148 -1.81 -11.60 -14.29
N ALA A 149 -2.17 -12.85 -14.55
CA ALA A 149 -3.48 -13.24 -15.04
C ALA A 149 -4.53 -13.40 -13.91
N VAL A 150 -4.13 -13.24 -12.64
CA VAL A 150 -5.07 -13.30 -11.51
C VAL A 150 -6.09 -12.17 -11.63
N MET A 151 -7.37 -12.52 -11.48
CA MET A 151 -8.48 -11.60 -11.63
C MET A 151 -9.08 -11.21 -10.29
N THR A 152 -9.52 -9.96 -10.18
CA THR A 152 -10.47 -9.55 -9.13
C THR A 152 -11.82 -10.24 -9.32
N SER A 153 -12.66 -10.25 -8.28
CA SER A 153 -14.02 -10.82 -8.31
C SER A 153 -14.90 -10.26 -9.43
N ASN A 154 -14.58 -9.07 -9.94
CA ASN A 154 -15.32 -8.39 -11.00
C ASN A 154 -14.65 -8.53 -12.38
N GLY A 155 -13.62 -9.37 -12.48
CA GLY A 155 -12.99 -9.74 -13.74
C GLY A 155 -11.90 -8.78 -14.26
N MET A 156 -11.36 -7.89 -13.44
CA MET A 156 -10.15 -7.12 -13.81
C MET A 156 -8.90 -7.95 -13.54
N THR A 157 -7.99 -8.03 -14.52
CA THR A 157 -6.60 -8.55 -14.40
C THR A 157 -5.59 -7.43 -14.17
#